data_AF-A0AA35SNV2-F1
#
_entry.id   AF-A0AA35SNV2-F1
#
_cell.length_a   1.000
_cell.length_b   1.000
_cell.length_c   1.000
_cell.angle_alpha   90.00
_cell.angle_beta   90.00
_cell.angle_gamma   90.00
#
_symmetry.space_group_name_H-M   'P 1'
#
loop_
_entity.id
_entity.type
_entity.pdbx_description
1 polymer ?
#
loop_
_entity_poly.entity_id
_entity_poly.type
_entity_poly.pdbx_seq_one_letter_code
_entity_poly.pdbx_strand_id
1 'polypeptide(L)'
;MYEIWSLGDSPYFIMTNNEVYEKIQSGYRLPPPPGCPRAVYQTMICCWHPEPHSRPTFPEVQVELMRPDFKLLTWTAEDVAAYTEEARTLGVPLEAGEELYIDIQNCFMSK
;
A
#
# COMPACT_ATOMS: atom_id res chain seq x y z
N MET A 1 -1.86 -5.46 -7.31
CA MET A 1 -0.61 -4.91 -6.75
C MET A 1 -0.37 -5.43 -5.34
N TYR A 2 -1.33 -5.27 -4.41
CA TYR A 2 -1.20 -5.81 -3.05
C TYR A 2 -0.77 -7.27 -3.02
N GLU A 3 -1.52 -8.15 -3.69
CA GLU A 3 -1.25 -9.60 -3.76
C GLU A 3 0.15 -9.94 -4.30
N ILE A 4 0.74 -9.09 -5.15
CA ILE A 4 2.11 -9.30 -5.67
C ILE A 4 3.12 -9.08 -4.54
N TRP A 5 2.93 -8.04 -3.75
CA TRP A 5 3.83 -7.66 -2.65
C TRP A 5 3.58 -8.45 -1.37
N SER A 6 2.40 -9.06 -1.22
CA SER A 6 2.11 -10.02 -0.16
C SER A 6 2.39 -11.47 -0.56
N LEU A 7 3.08 -11.70 -1.67
CA LEU A 7 3.42 -13.05 -2.19
C LEU A 7 2.21 -13.99 -2.33
N GLY A 8 1.04 -13.43 -2.68
CA GLY A 8 -0.19 -14.17 -2.94
C GLY A 8 -1.17 -14.23 -1.77
N ASP A 9 -0.91 -13.57 -0.64
CA ASP A 9 -1.90 -13.51 0.44
C ASP A 9 -3.20 -12.85 0.01
N SER A 10 -4.32 -13.41 0.46
CA SER A 10 -5.66 -12.93 0.15
C SER A 10 -5.94 -11.60 0.86
N PRO A 11 -6.30 -10.54 0.12
CA PRO A 11 -6.69 -9.26 0.71
C PRO A 11 -7.88 -9.43 1.66
N TYR A 12 -7.82 -8.78 2.83
CA TYR A 12 -8.92 -8.80 3.81
C TYR A 12 -9.36 -10.22 4.26
N PHE A 13 -8.46 -11.21 4.30
CA PHE A 13 -8.80 -12.61 4.52
C PHE A 13 -9.59 -12.92 5.81
N ILE A 14 -9.50 -12.07 6.82
CA ILE A 14 -10.20 -12.21 8.11
C ILE A 14 -11.57 -11.53 8.15
N MET A 15 -12.02 -10.91 7.06
CA MET A 15 -13.25 -10.11 7.02
C MET A 15 -14.24 -10.70 6.02
N THR A 16 -15.53 -10.65 6.37
CA THR A 16 -16.63 -10.89 5.45
C THR A 16 -16.77 -9.71 4.47
N ASN A 17 -17.44 -9.93 3.34
CA ASN A 17 -17.68 -8.87 2.34
C ASN A 17 -18.38 -7.64 2.93
N ASN A 18 -19.29 -7.83 3.90
CA ASN A 18 -19.98 -6.71 4.54
C ASN A 18 -19.02 -5.90 5.44
N GLU A 19 -18.18 -6.58 6.23
CA GLU A 19 -17.16 -5.92 7.05
C GLU A 19 -16.13 -5.18 6.18
N VAL A 20 -15.70 -5.78 5.07
CA VAL A 20 -14.82 -5.12 4.08
C VAL A 20 -15.49 -3.87 3.52
N TYR A 21 -16.76 -3.96 3.13
CA TYR A 21 -17.51 -2.82 2.62
C TYR A 21 -17.55 -1.68 3.65
N GLU A 22 -17.93 -1.98 4.90
CA GLU A 22 -17.99 -0.98 5.98
C GLU A 22 -16.62 -0.33 6.25
N LYS A 23 -15.54 -1.12 6.27
CA LYS A 23 -14.16 -0.61 6.41
C LYS A 23 -13.78 0.30 5.25
N ILE A 24 -14.04 -0.09 4.01
CA ILE A 24 -13.73 0.73 2.84
C ILE A 24 -14.49 2.06 2.89
N GLN A 25 -15.76 2.05 3.31
CA GLN A 25 -16.57 3.26 3.49
C GLN A 25 -16.04 4.17 4.60
N SER A 26 -15.39 3.62 5.64
CA SER A 26 -14.77 4.43 6.70
C SER A 26 -13.47 5.12 6.26
N GLY A 27 -13.01 4.89 5.02
CA GLY A 27 -11.73 5.38 4.51
C GLY A 27 -10.58 4.40 4.70
N TYR A 28 -10.80 3.24 5.37
CA TYR A 28 -9.72 2.28 5.59
C TYR A 28 -9.25 1.67 4.27
N ARG A 29 -7.94 1.49 4.14
CA ARG A 29 -7.28 0.71 3.09
C ARG A 29 -6.29 -0.24 3.76
N LEU A 30 -5.95 -1.34 3.10
CA LEU A 30 -4.97 -2.27 3.64
C LEU A 30 -3.63 -1.57 3.88
N PRO A 31 -2.97 -1.79 5.03
CA PRO A 31 -1.57 -1.43 5.23
C PRO A 31 -0.69 -2.07 4.14
N PRO A 32 0.46 -1.49 3.77
CA PRO A 32 1.36 -2.12 2.81
C PRO A 32 1.85 -3.48 3.33
N PRO A 33 2.03 -4.50 2.47
CA PRO A 33 2.80 -5.67 2.84
C PRO A 33 4.24 -5.29 3.21
N PRO A 34 4.91 -6.02 4.11
CA PRO A 34 6.32 -5.82 4.41
C PRO A 34 7.19 -5.87 3.16
N GLY A 35 8.24 -5.06 3.13
CA GLY A 35 9.13 -4.95 1.98
C GLY A 35 8.59 -4.10 0.82
N CYS A 36 7.33 -3.66 0.87
CA CYS A 36 6.74 -2.79 -0.16
C CYS A 36 7.29 -1.35 -0.05
N PRO A 37 8.00 -0.84 -1.08
CA PRO A 37 8.53 0.52 -1.06
C PRO A 37 7.42 1.57 -1.14
N ARG A 38 7.68 2.74 -0.54
CA ARG A 38 6.71 3.83 -0.41
C ARG A 38 6.06 4.24 -1.73
N ALA A 39 6.84 4.34 -2.81
CA ALA A 39 6.35 4.73 -4.14
C ALA A 39 5.33 3.73 -4.71
N VAL A 40 5.56 2.44 -4.50
CA VAL A 40 4.64 1.38 -4.90
C VAL A 40 3.35 1.49 -4.09
N TYR A 41 3.44 1.61 -2.76
CA TYR A 41 2.27 1.72 -1.91
C TYR A 41 1.44 2.96 -2.24
N GLN A 42 2.10 4.09 -2.51
CA GLN A 42 1.44 5.32 -2.96
C GLN A 42 0.63 5.08 -4.24
N THR A 43 1.18 4.34 -5.21
CA THR A 43 0.45 3.94 -6.42
C THR A 43 -0.79 3.12 -6.10
N MET A 44 -0.69 2.16 -5.16
CA MET A 44 -1.85 1.36 -4.72
C MET A 44 -2.94 2.25 -4.10
N ILE A 45 -2.56 3.19 -3.25
CA ILE A 45 -3.49 4.10 -2.56
C ILE A 45 -4.18 5.05 -3.53
N CYS A 46 -3.46 5.58 -4.54
CA CYS A 46 -4.08 6.35 -5.63
C CYS A 46 -5.12 5.52 -6.40
N CYS A 47 -4.81 4.27 -6.72
CA CYS A 47 -5.77 3.35 -7.36
C CYS A 47 -7.00 3.06 -6.47
N TRP A 48 -6.85 3.12 -5.15
CA TRP A 48 -7.90 2.89 -4.18
C TRP A 48 -8.61 4.16 -3.70
N HIS A 49 -8.48 5.26 -4.43
CA HIS A 49 -9.16 6.51 -4.10
C HIS A 49 -10.69 6.30 -3.97
N PRO A 50 -11.34 6.81 -2.91
CA PRO A 50 -12.79 6.64 -2.71
C PRO A 50 -13.58 7.18 -3.90
N GLU A 51 -13.31 8.42 -4.30
CA GLU A 51 -13.90 9.04 -5.49
C GLU A 51 -13.40 8.39 -6.79
N PRO A 52 -14.29 7.81 -7.62
CA PRO A 52 -13.89 7.14 -8.86
C PRO A 52 -13.15 8.06 -9.85
N HIS A 53 -13.55 9.32 -9.94
CA HIS A 53 -12.97 10.29 -10.87
C HIS A 53 -11.56 10.75 -10.48
N SER A 54 -11.14 10.52 -9.23
CA SER A 54 -9.80 10.85 -8.74
C SER A 54 -8.83 9.66 -8.87
N ARG A 55 -9.29 8.51 -9.33
CA ARG A 55 -8.42 7.35 -9.57
C ARG A 55 -7.63 7.56 -10.86
N PRO A 56 -6.35 7.18 -10.90
CA PRO A 56 -5.56 7.26 -12.12
C PRO A 56 -6.11 6.32 -13.19
N THR A 57 -6.00 6.74 -14.43
CA THR A 57 -6.25 5.92 -15.61
C THR A 57 -5.13 4.89 -15.79
N PHE A 58 -5.39 3.81 -16.53
CA PHE A 58 -4.37 2.81 -16.81
C PHE A 58 -3.10 3.38 -17.48
N PRO A 59 -3.18 4.31 -18.46
CA PRO A 59 -1.98 4.96 -19.00
C PRO A 59 -1.16 5.71 -17.94
N GLU A 60 -1.81 6.39 -17.00
CA GLU A 60 -1.11 7.08 -15.90
C GLU A 60 -0.43 6.09 -14.95
N VAL A 61 -1.12 5.00 -14.60
CA VAL A 61 -0.54 3.90 -13.82
C VAL A 61 0.66 3.28 -14.55
N GLN A 62 0.56 3.07 -15.86
CA GLN A 62 1.65 2.54 -16.67
C GLN A 62 2.88 3.46 -16.62
N VAL A 63 2.70 4.78 -16.76
CA VAL A 63 3.79 5.75 -16.68
C VAL A 63 4.49 5.68 -15.32
N GLU A 64 3.73 5.59 -14.23
CA GLU A 64 4.31 5.49 -12.88
C GLU A 64 5.08 4.18 -12.68
N LEU A 65 4.53 3.05 -13.15
CA LEU A 65 5.18 1.74 -13.03
C LEU A 65 6.38 1.54 -13.95
N MET A 66 6.50 2.34 -15.02
CA MET A 66 7.64 2.33 -15.95
C MET A 66 8.80 3.23 -15.50
N ARG A 67 8.71 3.84 -14.31
CA ARG A 67 9.81 4.60 -13.73
C ARG A 67 10.99 3.67 -13.43
N PRO A 68 12.24 4.20 -13.46
CA PRO A 68 13.41 3.39 -13.16
C PRO A 68 13.33 2.73 -11.77
N ASP A 69 13.86 1.52 -11.65
CA ASP A 69 13.84 0.73 -10.41
C ASP A 69 14.35 1.52 -9.20
N PHE A 70 15.40 2.32 -9.36
CA PHE A 70 15.97 3.12 -8.27
C PHE A 70 15.03 4.22 -7.74
N LYS A 71 13.93 4.51 -8.43
CA LYS A 71 12.87 5.43 -8.02
C LYS A 71 11.63 4.73 -7.49
N LEU A 72 11.40 3.48 -7.89
CA LEU A 72 10.18 2.74 -7.57
C LEU A 72 10.41 1.68 -6.49
N LEU A 73 11.55 0.99 -6.53
CA LEU A 73 11.82 -0.24 -5.78
C LEU A 73 12.84 -0.05 -4.63
N THR A 74 13.20 1.19 -4.31
CA THR A 74 14.23 1.51 -3.32
C THR A 74 13.65 2.12 -2.05
N TRP A 75 14.33 1.84 -0.94
CA TRP A 75 14.11 2.48 0.34
C TRP A 75 14.97 3.74 0.44
N THR A 76 14.38 4.84 0.91
CA THR A 76 15.14 6.07 1.16
C THR A 76 15.95 5.95 2.46
N ALA A 77 16.93 6.84 2.66
CA ALA A 77 17.67 6.86 3.92
C ALA A 77 16.75 7.18 5.10
N GLU A 78 15.74 8.01 4.86
CA GLU A 78 14.69 8.35 5.81
C GLU A 78 13.86 7.11 6.18
N ASP A 79 13.43 6.31 5.20
CA ASP A 79 12.68 5.10 5.48
C ASP A 79 13.52 4.06 6.24
N VAL A 80 14.82 3.94 5.91
CA VAL A 80 15.75 3.04 6.62
C VAL A 80 15.95 3.46 8.08
N ALA A 81 15.93 4.76 8.36
CA ALA A 81 16.00 5.28 9.73
C ALA A 81 14.66 5.16 10.49
N ALA A 82 13.53 5.21 9.77
CA ALA A 82 12.19 5.19 10.35
C ALA A 82 11.67 3.77 10.64
N TYR A 83 12.07 2.76 9.86
CA TYR A 83 11.49 1.43 9.88
C TYR A 83 12.50 0.31 10.10
N THR A 84 12.07 -0.73 10.82
CA THR A 84 12.89 -1.91 11.12
C THR A 84 13.31 -2.65 9.85
N GLU A 85 14.35 -3.47 9.95
CA GLU A 85 14.78 -4.31 8.82
C GLU A 85 13.70 -5.31 8.42
N GLU A 86 12.97 -5.85 9.41
CA GLU A 86 11.87 -6.78 9.20
C GLU A 86 10.75 -6.14 8.38
N ALA A 87 10.28 -4.94 8.77
CA ALA A 87 9.24 -4.23 8.03
C ALA A 87 9.65 -3.93 6.58
N ARG A 88 10.96 -3.78 6.32
CA ARG A 88 11.54 -3.51 5.00
C ARG A 88 11.88 -4.77 4.19
N THR A 89 11.60 -5.95 4.73
CA THR A 89 11.93 -7.23 4.09
C THR A 89 10.68 -7.89 3.50
N LEU A 90 10.76 -8.29 2.23
CA LEU A 90 9.67 -8.99 1.54
C LEU A 90 9.51 -10.42 2.09
N GLY A 91 8.26 -10.85 2.31
CA GLY A 91 7.94 -12.22 2.70
C GLY A 91 8.01 -12.52 4.19
N VAL A 92 8.19 -11.51 5.04
CA VAL A 92 7.91 -11.63 6.49
C VAL A 92 6.39 -11.52 6.75
N PRO A 93 5.90 -11.87 7.96
CA PRO A 93 4.46 -11.78 8.27
C PRO A 93 3.88 -10.38 8.06
N LEU A 94 2.63 -10.31 7.56
CA LEU A 94 2.00 -9.05 7.12
C LEU A 94 1.92 -7.99 8.22
N GLU A 95 1.85 -8.40 9.47
CA GLU A 95 1.79 -7.52 10.64
C GLU A 95 3.02 -6.61 10.74
N ALA A 96 4.18 -7.05 10.23
CA ALA A 96 5.39 -6.23 10.19
C ALA A 96 5.26 -4.98 9.31
N GLY A 97 4.26 -4.93 8.41
CA GLY A 97 3.99 -3.80 7.54
C GLY A 97 2.97 -2.80 8.09
N GLU A 98 2.30 -3.09 9.21
CA GLU A 98 1.18 -2.28 9.71
C GLU A 98 1.57 -0.83 10.05
N GLU A 99 2.82 -0.60 10.48
CA GLU A 99 3.31 0.73 10.86
C GLU A 99 3.97 1.51 9.72
N LEU A 100 4.10 0.92 8.52
CA LEU A 100 4.72 1.58 7.37
C LEU A 100 3.82 2.67 6.79
N TYR A 101 4.35 3.88 6.60
CA TYR A 101 3.68 4.95 5.86
C TYR A 101 2.29 5.34 6.41
N ILE A 102 2.13 5.41 7.74
CA ILE A 102 0.87 5.78 8.42
C ILE A 102 0.22 7.04 7.83
N ASP A 103 1.03 7.99 7.37
CA ASP A 103 0.58 9.21 6.73
C ASP A 103 -0.17 8.96 5.40
N ILE A 104 0.25 7.95 4.63
CA ILE A 104 -0.41 7.53 3.40
C ILE A 104 -1.59 6.59 3.73
N GLN A 105 -1.43 5.66 4.67
CA GLN A 105 -2.50 4.71 5.05
C GLN A 105 -3.79 5.44 5.46
N ASN A 106 -3.64 6.53 6.21
CA ASN A 106 -4.76 7.28 6.78
C ASN A 106 -5.26 8.44 5.90
N CYS A 107 -4.80 8.57 4.65
CA CYS A 107 -5.13 9.72 3.81
C CYS A 107 -6.64 9.89 3.50
N PHE A 108 -7.43 8.81 3.60
CA PHE A 108 -8.89 8.83 3.40
C PHE A 108 -9.68 8.70 4.70
N MET A 109 -9.01 8.53 5.84
CA MET A 109 -9.67 8.47 7.14
C MET A 109 -10.13 9.88 7.52
N SER A 110 -11.40 10.03 7.90
CA SER A 110 -11.90 11.31 8.41
C SER A 110 -11.19 11.64 9.73
N LYS A 111 -10.82 12.90 9.95
CA LYS A 111 -10.33 13.38 11.25
C LYS A 111 -11.44 13.40 12.29
#